data_AF-A0A3D0XXF6-F1
#
_entry.id   AF-A0A3D0XXF6-F1
#
_cell.length_a   1.000
_cell.length_b   1.000
_cell.length_c   1.000
_cell.angle_alpha   90.00
_cell.angle_beta   90.00
_cell.angle_gamma   90.00
#
_symmetry.space_group_name_H-M   'P 1'
#
loop_
_entity.id
_entity.type
_entity.pdbx_description
1 polymer ?
#
loop_
_entity_poly.entity_id
_entity_poly.type
_entity_poly.pdbx_seq_one_letter_code
_entity_poly.pdbx_strand_id
1 'polypeptide(L)'
;MHILLLCGRYLIHSLYFDDYKDISIYTTNSGLSERFKWRIRYYGDDLNYIILEKKEKLESRCHKKSCKITIDEYNKIVSGDLTDLIFETEKKLIKELAIDMLIHNYIPKVIIDYERIAYVEEITNVRITLDMKISASYELEKFLDGDYQNFYVLPSGLNVLEVKFDEILPSHIRNIVESYSFKQSSFSKYYYGRKIIDSYFR
;
A
#
# COMPACT_ATOMS: atom_id res chain seq x y z
N MET A 1 -31.19 1.36 -6.03
CA MET A 1 -29.77 1.77 -6.18
C MET A 1 -29.00 1.03 -5.11
N HIS A 2 -28.16 0.06 -5.48
CA HIS A 2 -27.47 -0.80 -4.52
C HIS A 2 -25.98 -0.45 -4.49
N ILE A 3 -25.59 0.42 -3.56
CA ILE A 3 -24.20 0.53 -3.13
C ILE A 3 -24.00 -0.60 -2.12
N LEU A 4 -23.13 -1.55 -2.43
CA LEU A 4 -22.81 -2.65 -1.52
C LEU A 4 -21.63 -2.21 -0.64
N LEU A 5 -21.85 -2.27 0.68
CA LEU A 5 -20.75 -2.26 1.63
C LEU A 5 -20.07 -3.63 1.53
N LEU A 6 -18.83 -3.68 1.02
CA LEU A 6 -18.19 -4.97 0.72
C LEU A 6 -17.80 -5.77 1.97
N CYS A 7 -17.52 -5.08 3.08
CA CYS A 7 -17.49 -5.58 4.44
C CYS A 7 -17.37 -4.36 5.36
N GLY A 8 -17.50 -4.52 6.67
CA GLY A 8 -17.37 -3.43 7.63
C GLY A 8 -16.03 -2.69 7.60
N ARG A 9 -15.67 -2.09 8.73
CA ARG A 9 -14.34 -1.51 8.92
C ARG A 9 -13.32 -2.63 9.10
N TYR A 10 -12.23 -2.61 8.33
CA TYR A 10 -11.18 -3.64 8.40
C TYR A 10 -9.77 -3.04 8.42
N LEU A 11 -8.84 -3.75 9.06
CA LEU A 11 -7.45 -3.36 9.17
C LEU A 11 -6.64 -3.81 7.96
N ILE A 12 -5.68 -2.98 7.53
CA ILE A 12 -4.74 -3.31 6.47
C ILE A 12 -3.34 -3.02 6.96
N HIS A 13 -2.48 -4.02 6.85
CA HIS A 13 -1.06 -3.93 7.16
C HIS A 13 -0.27 -3.98 5.85
N SER A 14 0.71 -3.11 5.67
CA SER A 14 1.51 -3.09 4.43
C SER A 14 2.98 -2.78 4.72
N LEU A 15 3.85 -3.77 4.54
CA LEU A 15 5.29 -3.61 4.57
C LEU A 15 5.77 -3.11 3.20
N TYR A 16 6.28 -1.90 3.14
CA TYR A 16 6.82 -1.31 1.92
C TYR A 16 8.31 -1.53 1.79
N PHE A 17 8.75 -1.74 0.55
CA PHE A 17 10.16 -1.86 0.18
C PHE A 17 10.57 -0.64 -0.65
N ASP A 18 11.83 -0.24 -0.50
CA ASP A 18 12.48 0.79 -1.31
C ASP A 18 13.97 0.48 -1.39
N ASP A 19 14.64 1.09 -2.35
CA ASP A 19 16.09 1.00 -2.44
C ASP A 19 16.79 1.90 -1.41
N TYR A 20 18.11 1.77 -1.30
CA TYR A 20 18.95 2.60 -0.43
C TYR A 20 18.98 4.08 -0.84
N LYS A 21 18.57 4.41 -2.07
CA LYS A 21 18.49 5.77 -2.60
C LYS A 21 17.13 6.40 -2.33
N ASP A 22 16.20 5.69 -1.68
CA ASP A 22 14.81 6.09 -1.48
C ASP A 22 14.16 6.58 -2.79
N ILE A 23 14.47 5.94 -3.93
CA ILE A 23 13.99 6.38 -5.25
C ILE A 23 12.47 6.46 -5.26
N SER A 24 11.76 5.58 -4.54
CA SER A 24 10.30 5.61 -4.47
C SER A 24 9.76 6.86 -3.76
N ILE A 25 10.53 7.46 -2.83
CA ILE A 25 10.22 8.75 -2.18
C ILE A 25 10.43 9.89 -3.17
N TYR A 26 11.61 9.96 -3.80
CA TYR A 26 11.97 11.03 -4.72
C TYR A 26 11.08 11.07 -5.97
N THR A 27 10.84 9.91 -6.58
CA THR A 27 9.95 9.75 -7.76
C THR A 27 8.49 10.07 -7.47
N THR A 28 8.05 9.93 -6.21
CA THR A 28 6.67 10.30 -5.85
C THR A 28 6.43 11.81 -5.99
N ASN A 29 7.47 12.63 -5.84
CA ASN A 29 7.39 14.09 -5.92
C ASN A 29 7.89 14.69 -7.23
N SER A 30 8.74 13.98 -7.99
CA SER A 30 9.39 14.53 -9.19
C SER A 30 8.60 14.40 -10.49
N GLY A 31 7.41 13.79 -10.47
CA GLY A 31 6.58 13.65 -11.68
C GLY A 31 7.15 12.71 -12.74
N LEU A 32 8.15 11.90 -12.39
CA LEU A 32 8.76 10.92 -13.30
C LEU A 32 7.74 9.93 -13.86
N SER A 33 7.91 9.60 -15.14
CA SER A 33 6.98 8.79 -15.95
C SER A 33 6.98 7.32 -15.56
N GLU A 34 8.10 6.79 -15.07
CA GLU A 34 8.23 5.40 -14.63
C GLU A 34 8.59 5.33 -13.15
N ARG A 35 7.77 4.61 -12.38
CA ARG A 35 8.04 4.29 -10.99
C ARG A 35 7.29 3.05 -10.58
N PHE A 36 7.84 2.27 -9.66
CA PHE A 36 7.13 1.18 -9.04
C PHE A 36 7.26 1.21 -7.53
N LYS A 37 6.37 0.47 -6.85
CA LYS A 37 6.42 0.25 -5.42
C LYS A 37 6.13 -1.20 -5.12
N TRP A 38 7.01 -1.80 -4.34
CA TRP A 38 6.84 -3.12 -3.78
C TRP A 38 6.20 -3.02 -2.40
N ARG A 39 5.26 -3.92 -2.12
CA ARG A 39 4.75 -4.11 -0.77
C ARG A 39 4.27 -5.54 -0.53
N ILE A 40 4.42 -5.98 0.71
CA ILE A 40 3.76 -7.16 1.24
C ILE A 40 2.59 -6.69 2.10
N ARG A 41 1.43 -7.32 1.98
CA ARG A 41 0.19 -6.91 2.63
C ARG A 41 -0.58 -8.09 3.20
N TYR A 42 -1.22 -7.88 4.34
CA TYR A 42 -2.27 -8.76 4.88
C TYR A 42 -3.40 -7.92 5.50
N TYR A 43 -4.47 -8.57 5.95
CA TYR A 43 -5.70 -7.92 6.42
C TYR A 43 -6.11 -8.45 7.80
N GLY A 44 -6.44 -7.53 8.72
CA GLY A 44 -6.72 -7.90 10.11
C GLY A 44 -5.63 -8.80 10.66
N ASP A 45 -6.03 -9.86 11.35
CA ASP A 45 -5.12 -10.86 11.92
C ASP A 45 -4.96 -12.11 11.03
N ASP A 46 -5.46 -12.06 9.78
CA ASP A 46 -5.45 -13.21 8.87
C ASP A 46 -4.14 -13.34 8.08
N LEU A 47 -3.19 -14.06 8.66
CA LEU A 47 -1.92 -14.42 8.00
C LEU A 47 -2.07 -15.55 6.96
N ASN A 48 -3.26 -16.13 6.77
CA ASN A 48 -3.48 -17.08 5.68
C ASN A 48 -3.54 -16.39 4.33
N TYR A 49 -3.64 -15.05 4.28
CA TYR A 49 -3.76 -14.29 3.05
C TYR A 49 -2.77 -13.11 2.98
N ILE A 50 -1.49 -13.46 2.90
CA ILE A 50 -0.39 -12.52 2.65
C ILE A 50 -0.20 -12.35 1.14
N ILE A 51 -0.13 -11.12 0.66
CA ILE A 51 -0.03 -10.77 -0.76
C ILE A 51 1.22 -9.92 -0.99
N LEU A 52 2.09 -10.39 -1.89
CA LEU A 52 3.10 -9.55 -2.52
C LEU A 52 2.47 -8.76 -3.66
N GLU A 53 2.68 -7.45 -3.70
CA GLU A 53 2.16 -6.56 -4.73
C GLU A 53 3.26 -5.66 -5.31
N LYS A 54 3.27 -5.53 -6.64
CA LYS A 54 4.01 -4.50 -7.38
C LYS A 54 3.02 -3.53 -7.98
N LYS A 55 3.12 -2.25 -7.63
CA LYS A 55 2.35 -1.17 -8.26
C LYS A 55 3.28 -0.34 -9.12
N GLU A 56 3.10 -0.43 -10.43
CA GLU A 56 3.88 0.27 -11.44
C GLU A 56 3.05 1.41 -12.02
N LYS A 57 3.66 2.57 -12.20
CA LYS A 57 3.11 3.68 -12.97
C LYS A 57 4.06 3.91 -14.14
N LEU A 58 3.57 3.70 -15.35
CA LEU A 58 4.26 3.96 -16.61
C LEU A 58 3.42 4.97 -17.38
N GLU A 59 3.93 6.20 -17.52
CA GLU A 59 3.21 7.35 -18.06
C GLU A 59 1.86 7.59 -17.34
N SER A 60 0.75 7.52 -18.07
CA SER A 60 -0.62 7.63 -17.55
C SER A 60 -1.20 6.30 -17.07
N ARG A 61 -0.52 5.18 -17.31
CA ARG A 61 -1.02 3.83 -17.02
C ARG A 61 -0.54 3.35 -15.66
N CYS A 62 -1.45 2.77 -14.88
CA CYS A 62 -1.12 2.11 -13.62
C CYS A 62 -1.30 0.61 -13.78
N HIS A 63 -0.21 -0.14 -13.62
CA HIS A 63 -0.24 -1.60 -13.63
C HIS A 63 -0.06 -2.11 -12.20
N LYS A 64 -0.86 -3.12 -11.84
CA LYS A 64 -0.75 -3.80 -10.55
C LYS A 64 -0.55 -5.29 -10.81
N LYS A 65 0.54 -5.84 -10.32
CA LYS A 65 0.76 -7.29 -10.23
C LYS A 65 0.65 -7.70 -8.77
N SER A 66 0.09 -8.88 -8.51
CA SER A 66 0.01 -9.41 -7.15
C SER A 66 0.04 -10.94 -7.15
N CYS A 67 0.65 -11.54 -6.12
CA CYS A 67 0.57 -12.97 -5.87
C CYS A 67 0.51 -13.25 -4.36
N LYS A 68 -0.17 -14.33 -3.99
CA LYS A 68 -0.19 -14.82 -2.61
C LYS A 68 1.17 -15.42 -2.25
N ILE A 69 1.67 -15.10 -1.06
CA ILE A 69 2.91 -15.67 -0.53
C ILE A 69 2.65 -16.46 0.76
N THR A 70 3.49 -17.44 1.04
CA THR A 70 3.50 -18.16 2.31
C THR A 70 4.32 -17.39 3.35
N ILE A 71 4.19 -17.77 4.63
CA ILE A 71 5.03 -17.24 5.71
C ILE A 71 6.50 -17.58 5.47
N ASP A 72 6.80 -18.76 4.94
CA ASP A 72 8.18 -19.16 4.58
C ASP A 72 8.76 -18.26 3.48
N GLU A 73 8.02 -18.03 2.39
CA GLU A 73 8.43 -17.11 1.33
C GLU A 73 8.60 -15.69 1.88
N TYR A 74 7.68 -15.23 2.74
CA TYR A 74 7.82 -13.94 3.42
C TYR A 74 9.13 -13.87 4.21
N ASN A 75 9.41 -14.86 5.07
CA ASN A 75 10.60 -14.87 5.92
C ASN A 75 11.89 -14.83 5.09
N LYS A 76 11.96 -15.61 4.01
CA LYS A 76 13.07 -15.60 3.04
C LYS A 76 13.23 -14.22 2.36
N ILE A 77 12.12 -13.58 1.99
CA ILE A 77 12.15 -12.23 1.42
C ILE A 77 12.72 -11.23 2.43
N VAL A 78 12.20 -11.17 3.66
CA VAL A 78 12.62 -10.14 4.62
C VAL A 78 14.01 -10.38 5.21
N SER A 79 14.47 -11.64 5.30
CA SER A 79 15.83 -11.97 5.72
C SER A 79 16.88 -11.70 4.64
N GLY A 80 16.44 -11.55 3.38
CA GLY A 80 17.34 -11.44 2.23
C GLY A 80 17.91 -12.79 1.76
N ASP A 81 17.37 -13.90 2.25
CA ASP A 81 17.72 -15.26 1.79
C ASP A 81 17.03 -15.58 0.45
N LEU A 82 17.57 -14.99 -0.61
CA LEU A 82 16.94 -14.98 -1.93
C LEU A 82 17.38 -16.15 -2.81
N THR A 83 18.50 -16.80 -2.49
CA THR A 83 19.06 -17.87 -3.33
C THR A 83 18.08 -19.04 -3.41
N ASP A 84 17.70 -19.60 -2.27
CA ASP A 84 16.77 -20.73 -2.22
C ASP A 84 15.38 -20.32 -2.74
N LEU A 85 14.93 -19.12 -2.38
CA LEU A 85 13.65 -18.57 -2.81
C LEU A 85 13.50 -18.52 -4.34
N ILE A 86 14.54 -18.10 -5.06
CA ILE A 86 14.52 -17.99 -6.53
C ILE A 86 14.43 -19.38 -7.18
N PHE A 87 15.12 -20.38 -6.65
CA PHE A 87 15.12 -21.74 -7.20
C PHE A 87 13.83 -22.52 -6.87
N GLU A 88 13.26 -22.30 -5.70
CA GLU A 88 12.08 -23.05 -5.23
C GLU A 88 10.75 -22.50 -5.74
N THR A 89 10.64 -21.17 -5.92
CA THR A 89 9.35 -20.56 -6.28
C THR A 89 9.07 -20.65 -7.78
N GLU A 90 7.83 -20.94 -8.15
CA GLU A 90 7.34 -20.77 -9.54
C GLU A 90 6.70 -19.38 -9.76
N LYS A 91 6.58 -18.57 -8.70
CA LYS A 91 5.90 -17.28 -8.75
C LYS A 91 6.81 -16.22 -9.36
N LYS A 92 6.53 -15.86 -10.61
CA LYS A 92 7.26 -14.82 -11.37
C LYS A 92 7.43 -13.52 -10.60
N LEU A 93 6.41 -13.10 -9.83
CA LEU A 93 6.45 -11.84 -9.09
C LEU A 93 7.45 -11.87 -7.91
N ILE A 94 7.63 -13.03 -7.27
CA ILE A 94 8.65 -13.21 -6.23
C ILE A 94 10.04 -13.14 -6.86
N LYS A 95 10.25 -13.81 -8.00
CA LYS A 95 11.51 -13.73 -8.75
C LYS A 95 11.84 -12.29 -9.17
N GLU A 96 10.83 -11.54 -9.61
CA GLU A 96 10.97 -10.13 -9.98
C GLU A 96 11.38 -9.26 -8.78
N LEU A 97 10.76 -9.44 -7.60
CA LEU A 97 11.21 -8.77 -6.38
C LEU A 97 12.64 -9.19 -6.01
N ALA A 98 12.96 -10.48 -6.03
CA ALA A 98 14.28 -10.97 -5.65
C ALA A 98 15.39 -10.38 -6.53
N ILE A 99 15.15 -10.21 -7.83
CA ILE A 99 16.06 -9.50 -8.74
C ILE A 99 16.24 -8.04 -8.31
N ASP A 100 15.15 -7.32 -8.01
CA ASP A 100 15.22 -5.92 -7.53
C ASP A 100 15.96 -5.82 -6.19
N MET A 101 15.80 -6.81 -5.30
CA MET A 101 16.53 -6.87 -4.03
C MET A 101 18.04 -7.12 -4.25
N LEU A 102 18.41 -8.00 -5.17
CA LEU A 102 19.82 -8.34 -5.45
C LEU A 102 20.56 -7.24 -6.23
N ILE A 103 19.91 -6.63 -7.23
CA ILE A 103 20.57 -5.68 -8.15
C ILE A 103 20.43 -4.24 -7.64
N HIS A 104 19.28 -3.90 -7.05
CA HIS A 104 18.93 -2.54 -6.67
C HIS A 104 18.89 -2.33 -5.15
N ASN A 105 19.23 -3.36 -4.35
CA ASN A 105 19.21 -3.31 -2.88
C ASN A 105 17.86 -2.83 -2.33
N TYR A 106 16.76 -3.30 -2.93
CA TYR A 106 15.44 -3.14 -2.32
C TYR A 106 15.41 -3.87 -0.97
N ILE A 107 15.00 -3.17 0.07
CA ILE A 107 14.85 -3.72 1.42
C ILE A 107 13.52 -3.26 2.02
N PRO A 108 12.99 -3.98 3.02
CA PRO A 108 11.91 -3.46 3.86
C PRO A 108 12.28 -2.09 4.44
N LYS A 109 11.34 -1.13 4.42
CA LYS A 109 11.59 0.25 4.88
C LYS A 109 10.62 0.77 5.92
N VAL A 110 9.34 0.44 5.78
CA VAL A 110 8.29 0.99 6.63
C VAL A 110 7.06 0.11 6.59
N ILE A 111 6.45 -0.09 7.75
CA ILE A 111 5.11 -0.67 7.86
C ILE A 111 4.11 0.48 7.80
N ILE A 112 3.05 0.31 7.01
CA ILE A 112 1.94 1.26 6.91
C ILE A 112 0.65 0.54 7.27
N ASP A 113 0.01 1.07 8.32
CA ASP A 113 -1.21 0.54 8.89
C ASP A 113 -2.34 1.55 8.79
N TYR A 114 -3.55 1.05 8.56
CA TYR A 114 -4.74 1.89 8.52
C TYR A 114 -6.00 1.05 8.56
N GLU A 115 -7.09 1.73 8.91
CA GLU A 115 -8.43 1.16 8.93
C GLU A 115 -9.16 1.62 7.68
N ARG A 116 -9.78 0.70 6.95
CA ARG A 116 -10.50 0.99 5.70
C ARG A 116 -11.98 0.66 5.82
N ILE A 117 -12.80 1.55 5.29
CA ILE A 117 -14.18 1.27 4.89
C ILE A 117 -14.23 1.37 3.36
N ALA A 118 -14.84 0.38 2.69
CA ALA A 118 -14.94 0.33 1.24
C ALA A 118 -16.40 0.17 0.78
N TYR A 119 -16.79 1.02 -0.16
CA TYR A 119 -18.07 0.98 -0.85
C TYR A 119 -17.82 0.71 -2.34
N VAL A 120 -18.62 -0.18 -2.93
CA VAL A 120 -18.56 -0.47 -4.35
C VAL A 120 -19.95 -0.38 -4.96
N GLU A 121 -20.03 0.39 -6.04
CA GLU A 121 -21.16 0.41 -6.96
C GLU A 121 -20.74 -0.33 -8.23
N GLU A 122 -21.18 -1.58 -8.36
CA GLU A 122 -20.72 -2.46 -9.44
C GLU A 122 -21.20 -1.98 -10.82
N ILE A 123 -22.41 -1.42 -10.91
CA ILE A 123 -23.04 -1.01 -12.16
C ILE A 123 -22.22 0.06 -12.90
N THR A 124 -21.64 1.00 -12.14
CA THR A 124 -20.91 2.16 -12.65
C THR A 124 -19.39 2.01 -12.45
N ASN A 125 -18.96 0.86 -11.92
CA ASN A 125 -17.57 0.58 -11.52
C ASN A 125 -16.97 1.67 -10.62
N VAL A 126 -17.78 2.23 -9.70
CA VAL A 126 -17.30 3.23 -8.74
C VAL A 126 -16.87 2.53 -7.45
N ARG A 127 -15.69 2.91 -6.95
CA ARG A 127 -15.15 2.44 -5.66
C ARG A 127 -14.80 3.63 -4.79
N ILE A 128 -15.36 3.65 -3.59
CA ILE A 128 -15.10 4.69 -2.60
C ILE A 128 -14.44 4.03 -1.40
N THR A 129 -13.30 4.56 -0.96
CA THR A 129 -12.64 4.08 0.26
C THR A 129 -12.38 5.23 1.21
N LEU A 130 -12.66 5.01 2.49
CA LEU A 130 -12.26 5.89 3.57
C LEU A 130 -11.16 5.20 4.38
N ASP A 131 -9.96 5.76 4.33
CA ASP A 131 -8.82 5.29 5.09
C ASP A 131 -8.60 6.18 6.32
N MET A 132 -8.61 5.56 7.49
CA MET A 132 -8.56 6.21 8.78
C MET A 132 -7.40 5.70 9.61
N LYS A 133 -6.99 6.50 10.61
CA LYS A 133 -5.90 6.17 11.53
C LYS A 133 -4.64 5.67 10.81
N ILE A 134 -4.29 6.32 9.69
CA ILE A 134 -3.12 5.94 8.92
C ILE A 134 -1.88 6.17 9.78
N SER A 135 -1.12 5.12 10.04
CA SER A 135 0.10 5.13 10.83
C SER A 135 1.27 4.51 10.07
N ALA A 136 2.46 4.78 10.56
CA ALA A 136 3.70 4.17 10.11
C ALA A 136 4.45 3.56 11.28
N SER A 137 5.22 2.50 11.03
CA SER A 137 6.14 1.90 11.98
C SER A 137 7.48 1.57 11.31
N TYR A 138 8.54 1.60 12.11
CA TYR A 138 9.90 1.20 11.75
C TYR A 138 10.31 -0.15 12.36
N GLU A 139 9.47 -0.76 13.19
CA GLU A 139 9.71 -2.08 13.82
C GLU A 139 9.37 -3.19 12.81
N LEU A 140 10.14 -3.26 11.72
CA LEU A 140 9.88 -4.09 10.55
C LEU A 140 9.83 -5.59 10.88
N GLU A 141 10.61 -6.01 11.88
CA GLU A 141 10.70 -7.37 12.38
C GLU A 141 9.39 -7.88 12.99
N LYS A 142 8.55 -6.97 13.49
CA LYS A 142 7.25 -7.30 14.11
C LYS A 142 6.09 -7.28 13.12
N PHE A 143 6.35 -7.14 11.81
CA PHE A 143 5.30 -6.89 10.82
C PHE A 143 4.17 -7.92 10.84
N LEU A 144 4.47 -9.22 10.99
CA LEU A 144 3.45 -10.27 11.07
C LEU A 144 2.86 -10.45 12.48
N ASP A 145 3.48 -9.89 13.52
CA ASP A 145 2.98 -9.97 14.90
C ASP A 145 1.84 -8.97 15.15
N GLY A 146 1.79 -7.88 14.37
CA GLY A 146 0.76 -6.84 14.49
C GLY A 146 0.94 -5.90 15.68
N ASP A 147 1.83 -6.24 16.63
CA ASP A 147 2.12 -5.44 17.82
C ASP A 147 3.42 -4.63 17.64
N TYR A 148 3.29 -3.47 17.01
CA TYR A 148 4.40 -2.54 16.81
C TYR A 148 4.01 -1.09 17.09
N GLN A 149 5.03 -0.29 17.42
CA GLN A 149 4.83 1.14 17.68
C GLN A 149 4.33 1.88 16.42
N ASN A 150 3.20 2.56 16.56
CA ASN A 150 2.54 3.26 15.46
C ASN A 150 2.64 4.78 15.59
N PHE A 151 3.10 5.44 14.54
CA PHE A 151 3.16 6.91 14.43
C PHE A 151 2.11 7.39 13.44
N TYR A 152 1.12 8.14 13.92
CA TYR A 152 0.04 8.65 13.05
C TYR A 152 0.56 9.64 12.02
N VAL A 153 0.22 9.37 10.76
CA VAL A 153 0.63 10.14 9.58
C VAL A 153 -0.20 11.42 9.44
N LEU A 154 -1.46 11.38 9.86
CA LEU A 154 -2.38 12.51 9.81
C LEU A 154 -2.74 12.96 11.23
N PRO A 155 -2.97 14.28 11.44
CA PRO A 155 -3.59 14.78 12.66
C PRO A 155 -4.92 14.09 12.96
N SER A 156 -5.27 14.03 14.25
CA SER A 156 -6.56 13.50 14.69
C SER A 156 -7.71 14.20 13.98
N GLY A 157 -8.70 13.42 13.54
CA GLY A 157 -9.88 13.90 12.81
C GLY A 157 -9.70 14.00 11.29
N LEU A 158 -8.48 13.87 10.75
CA LEU A 158 -8.25 13.84 9.31
C LEU A 158 -8.15 12.41 8.79
N ASN A 159 -8.89 12.13 7.73
CA ASN A 159 -8.94 10.84 7.04
C ASN A 159 -8.78 11.04 5.54
N VAL A 160 -8.46 9.96 4.80
CA VAL A 160 -8.30 10.01 3.35
C VAL A 160 -9.50 9.35 2.69
N LEU A 161 -10.29 10.15 1.97
CA LEU A 161 -11.32 9.65 1.07
C LEU A 161 -10.72 9.51 -0.34
N GLU A 162 -10.83 8.31 -0.92
CA GLU A 162 -10.45 8.04 -2.30
C GLU A 162 -11.70 7.60 -3.07
N VAL A 163 -12.03 8.31 -4.15
CA VAL A 163 -13.13 7.97 -5.07
C VAL A 163 -12.50 7.57 -6.41
N LYS A 164 -12.72 6.34 -6.83
CA LYS A 164 -12.24 5.76 -8.10
C LYS A 164 -13.42 5.45 -9.00
N PHE A 165 -13.30 5.85 -10.25
CA PHE A 165 -14.28 5.63 -11.31
C PHE A 165 -13.52 5.63 -12.65
N ASP A 166 -14.13 5.03 -13.68
CA ASP A 166 -13.49 4.94 -15.00
C ASP A 166 -13.59 6.26 -15.76
N GLU A 167 -14.75 6.54 -16.36
CA GLU A 167 -14.96 7.74 -17.18
C GLU A 167 -15.89 8.75 -16.52
N ILE A 168 -16.95 8.29 -15.85
CA ILE A 168 -18.02 9.15 -15.33
C ILE A 168 -18.27 8.83 -13.86
N LEU A 169 -18.18 9.85 -13.02
CA LEU A 169 -18.70 9.80 -11.66
C LEU A 169 -20.22 10.08 -11.69
N PRO A 170 -21.08 9.13 -11.28
CA PRO A 170 -22.53 9.30 -11.26
C PRO A 170 -22.94 10.54 -10.46
N SER A 171 -23.96 11.27 -10.95
CA SER A 171 -24.38 12.55 -10.37
C SER A 171 -24.75 12.45 -8.89
N HIS A 172 -25.39 11.36 -8.47
CA HIS A 172 -25.75 11.17 -7.07
C HIS A 172 -24.52 11.06 -6.15
N ILE A 173 -23.45 10.36 -6.58
CA ILE A 173 -22.18 10.29 -5.84
C ILE A 173 -21.46 11.62 -5.90
N ARG A 174 -21.41 12.25 -7.08
CA ARG A 174 -20.81 13.55 -7.28
C ARG A 174 -21.43 14.59 -6.34
N ASN A 175 -22.76 14.67 -6.28
CA ASN A 175 -23.47 15.61 -5.42
C ASN A 175 -23.13 15.39 -3.95
N ILE A 176 -23.00 14.15 -3.50
CA ILE A 176 -22.55 13.83 -2.13
C ILE A 176 -21.11 14.33 -1.95
N VAL A 177 -20.20 13.99 -2.85
CA VAL A 177 -18.79 14.39 -2.74
C VAL A 177 -18.63 15.92 -2.76
N GLU A 178 -19.38 16.62 -3.60
CA GLU A 178 -19.33 18.08 -3.72
C GLU A 178 -20.08 18.80 -2.58
N SER A 179 -21.00 18.13 -1.89
CA SER A 179 -21.71 18.72 -0.74
C SER A 179 -20.83 18.90 0.51
N TYR A 180 -19.65 18.27 0.55
CA TYR A 180 -18.68 18.43 1.62
C TYR A 180 -17.44 19.19 1.13
N SER A 181 -16.84 20.00 2.01
CA SER A 181 -15.60 20.72 1.72
C SER A 181 -14.38 19.80 1.83
N PHE A 182 -14.11 18.98 0.81
CA PHE A 182 -12.90 18.17 0.75
C PHE A 182 -11.68 18.96 0.27
N LYS A 183 -10.52 18.72 0.90
CA LYS A 183 -9.23 19.15 0.35
C LYS A 183 -8.70 18.13 -0.63
N GLN A 184 -8.85 18.38 -1.92
CA GLN A 184 -8.29 17.51 -2.96
C GLN A 184 -6.76 17.61 -2.96
N SER A 185 -6.09 16.46 -2.86
CA SER A 185 -4.62 16.39 -2.91
C SER A 185 -4.16 15.01 -3.35
N SER A 186 -2.93 14.91 -3.87
CA SER A 186 -2.27 13.62 -4.02
C SER A 186 -1.80 13.13 -2.65
N PHE A 187 -2.13 11.89 -2.31
CA PHE A 187 -1.76 11.31 -1.02
C PHE A 187 -1.08 9.95 -1.17
N SER A 188 0.19 9.88 -0.80
CA SER A 188 0.98 8.66 -0.80
C SER A 188 1.27 8.24 0.65
N LYS A 189 0.55 7.22 1.15
CA LYS A 189 0.76 6.69 2.51
C LYS A 189 2.23 6.35 2.78
N TYR A 190 2.90 5.72 1.81
CA TYR A 190 4.33 5.43 1.89
C TYR A 190 5.19 6.69 2.10
N TYR A 191 4.94 7.75 1.33
CA TYR A 191 5.74 8.97 1.37
C TYR A 191 5.59 9.70 2.70
N TYR A 192 4.34 9.91 3.13
CA TYR A 192 4.06 10.57 4.40
C TYR A 192 4.44 9.69 5.59
N GLY A 193 4.32 8.37 5.46
CA GLY A 193 4.80 7.40 6.43
C GLY A 193 6.31 7.45 6.64
N ARG A 194 7.11 7.46 5.56
CA ARG A 194 8.56 7.65 5.68
C ARG A 194 8.90 8.99 6.32
N LYS A 195 8.24 10.07 5.89
CA LYS A 195 8.43 11.40 6.48
C LYS A 195 8.14 11.47 7.97
N ILE A 196 7.06 10.83 8.44
CA ILE A 196 6.74 10.85 9.86
C ILE A 196 7.82 10.09 10.63
N ILE A 197 8.21 8.89 10.19
CA ILE A 197 9.29 8.11 10.82
C ILE A 197 10.58 8.92 10.87
N ASP A 198 11.03 9.48 9.75
CA ASP A 198 12.27 10.26 9.68
C ASP A 198 12.24 11.51 10.59
N SER A 199 11.06 12.02 10.97
CA SER A 199 10.94 13.16 11.88
C SER A 199 11.10 12.79 13.37
N TYR A 200 10.89 11.53 13.75
CA TYR A 200 11.08 11.03 15.12
C TYR A 200 12.52 10.56 15.40
N PHE A 201 13.32 10.32 14.36
CA PHE A 201 14.71 9.83 14.44
C PHE A 201 15.77 10.87 14.07
N ARG A 202 15.37 12.15 13.94
CA ARG A 202 16.28 13.28 13.73
C ARG A 202 16.60 14.00 15.02
#